data_AF-A0A6I9PBB6-F1
#
_entry.id   AF-A0A6I9PBB6-F1
#
_cell.length_a   1.000
_cell.length_b   1.000
_cell.length_c   1.000
_cell.angle_alpha   90.00
_cell.angle_beta   90.00
_cell.angle_gamma   90.00
#
_symmetry.space_group_name_H-M   'P 1'
#
loop_
_entity.id
_entity.type
_entity.pdbx_description
1 polymer ?
#
loop_
_entity_poly.entity_id
_entity_poly.type
_entity_poly.pdbx_seq_one_letter_code
_entity_poly.pdbx_strand_id
1 'polypeptide(L)'
;MVYRSFKVILNCSALQSLLHLLSSPKESIKKEACWTISNITAGNRAQIQMVMDADLLPPLITILQVAEFRTRKEAAWAITNATSGGSAEQIRHIVDLGCIKPLCDLLTLMDSKIVQVALNGLENILRLGELEAKRGGGINPYCALIEEAYGKSTYTHKQSWV
;
A
#
# COMPACT_ATOMS: atom_id res chain seq x y z
N MET A 1 -23.65 4.17 -12.50
CA MET A 1 -24.52 3.62 -11.44
C MET A 1 -23.92 2.30 -10.94
N VAL A 2 -22.94 2.34 -10.03
CA VAL A 2 -22.55 1.16 -9.22
C VAL A 2 -22.49 1.65 -7.78
N TYR A 3 -23.69 1.92 -7.24
CA TYR A 3 -23.87 2.33 -5.85
C TYR A 3 -23.89 1.07 -4.97
N ARG A 4 -22.95 1.00 -4.04
CA ARG A 4 -23.16 0.58 -2.63
C ARG A 4 -23.79 -0.80 -2.34
N SER A 5 -23.04 -1.88 -2.56
CA SER A 5 -23.35 -3.19 -1.93
C SER A 5 -22.09 -3.99 -1.55
N PHE A 6 -21.31 -3.50 -0.57
CA PHE A 6 -20.34 -4.35 0.18
C PHE A 6 -20.47 -4.14 1.69
N LYS A 7 -21.68 -3.89 2.18
CA LYS A 7 -21.98 -4.07 3.61
C LYS A 7 -22.30 -5.55 3.82
N VAL A 8 -21.52 -6.19 4.70
CA VAL A 8 -21.80 -7.49 5.36
C VAL A 8 -21.37 -8.77 4.63
N ILE A 9 -20.07 -8.92 4.28
CA ILE A 9 -19.39 -10.25 4.32
C ILE A 9 -17.91 -10.07 4.75
N LEU A 10 -17.66 -9.30 5.81
CA LEU A 10 -16.35 -9.31 6.48
C LEU A 10 -16.50 -10.12 7.76
N ASN A 11 -16.74 -11.42 7.61
CA ASN A 11 -16.50 -12.36 8.70
C ASN A 11 -15.00 -12.64 8.75
N CYS A 12 -14.45 -12.91 9.93
CA CYS A 12 -13.02 -13.24 10.09
C CYS A 12 -12.58 -14.36 9.11
N SER A 13 -13.48 -15.29 8.77
CA SER A 13 -13.23 -16.36 7.79
C SER A 13 -12.90 -15.85 6.38
N ALA A 14 -13.52 -14.75 5.92
CA ALA A 14 -13.26 -14.20 4.59
C ALA A 14 -11.87 -13.57 4.52
N LEU A 15 -11.47 -12.82 5.55
CA LEU A 15 -10.15 -12.19 5.62
C LEU A 15 -9.03 -13.22 5.75
N GLN A 16 -9.23 -14.25 6.57
CA GLN A 16 -8.28 -15.36 6.67
C GLN A 16 -8.18 -16.14 5.36
N SER A 17 -9.30 -16.33 4.64
CA SER A 17 -9.26 -16.91 3.29
C SER A 17 -8.46 -16.05 2.32
N LEU A 18 -8.65 -14.72 2.34
CA LEU A 18 -7.86 -13.80 1.51
C LEU A 18 -6.36 -13.89 1.82
N LEU A 19 -5.98 -14.01 3.10
CA LEU A 19 -4.58 -14.18 3.51
C LEU A 19 -3.97 -15.43 2.85
N HIS A 20 -4.67 -16.57 2.91
CA HIS A 20 -4.22 -17.78 2.23
C HIS A 20 -4.12 -17.60 0.70
N LEU A 21 -5.06 -16.86 0.09
CA LEU A 21 -5.06 -16.61 -1.35
C LEU A 21 -3.92 -15.70 -1.82
N LEU A 22 -3.44 -14.77 -0.98
CA LEU A 22 -2.26 -13.96 -1.30
C LEU A 22 -0.98 -14.80 -1.45
N SER A 23 -0.91 -15.95 -0.79
CA SER A 23 0.20 -16.90 -0.91
C SER A 23 -0.01 -17.95 -2.01
N SER A 24 -1.10 -17.88 -2.78
CA SER A 24 -1.39 -18.82 -3.86
C SER A 24 -0.26 -18.85 -4.90
N PRO A 25 0.14 -20.01 -5.44
CA PRO A 25 1.11 -20.07 -6.53
C PRO A 25 0.57 -19.50 -7.85
N LYS A 26 -0.74 -19.29 -7.97
CA LYS A 26 -1.38 -18.76 -9.17
C LYS A 26 -1.47 -17.24 -9.10
N GLU A 27 -0.76 -16.53 -9.98
CA GLU A 27 -0.78 -15.07 -10.04
C GLU A 27 -2.18 -14.48 -10.28
N SER A 28 -3.02 -15.15 -11.07
CA SER A 28 -4.41 -14.72 -11.25
C SER A 28 -5.19 -14.68 -9.93
N ILE A 29 -4.94 -15.63 -9.03
CA ILE A 29 -5.59 -15.69 -7.71
C ILE A 29 -5.04 -14.58 -6.81
N LYS A 30 -3.72 -14.37 -6.77
CA LYS A 30 -3.12 -13.27 -5.99
C LYS A 30 -3.68 -11.92 -6.44
N LYS A 31 -3.78 -11.71 -7.76
CA LYS A 31 -4.32 -10.48 -8.34
C LYS A 31 -5.76 -10.22 -7.89
N GLU A 32 -6.64 -11.22 -7.97
CA GLU A 32 -8.04 -11.07 -7.51
C GLU A 32 -8.13 -10.89 -5.99
N ALA A 33 -7.24 -11.53 -5.21
CA ALA A 33 -7.17 -11.32 -3.76
C ALA A 33 -6.73 -9.88 -3.43
N CYS A 34 -5.67 -9.36 -4.07
CA CYS A 34 -5.24 -7.97 -3.92
C CYS A 34 -6.35 -6.99 -4.33
N TRP A 35 -7.03 -7.23 -5.45
CA TRP A 35 -8.15 -6.40 -5.91
C TRP A 35 -9.32 -6.42 -4.91
N THR A 36 -9.60 -7.58 -4.30
CA THR A 36 -10.63 -7.67 -3.26
C THR A 36 -10.24 -6.84 -2.02
N ILE A 37 -8.98 -6.92 -1.59
CA ILE A 37 -8.49 -6.15 -0.44
C ILE A 37 -8.41 -4.65 -0.74
N SER A 38 -8.13 -4.24 -1.98
CA SER A 38 -8.15 -2.84 -2.36
C SER A 38 -9.54 -2.22 -2.24
N ASN A 39 -10.59 -2.99 -2.54
CA ASN A 39 -11.98 -2.57 -2.32
C ASN A 39 -12.35 -2.49 -0.82
N ILE A 40 -11.80 -3.35 0.03
CA ILE A 40 -12.03 -3.30 1.49
C ILE A 40 -11.35 -2.07 2.10
N THR A 41 -10.10 -1.82 1.72
CA THR A 41 -9.29 -0.68 2.20
C THR A 41 -9.77 0.66 1.66
N ALA A 42 -10.52 0.69 0.55
CA ALA A 42 -11.27 1.88 0.08
C ALA A 42 -12.47 2.24 0.98
N GLY A 43 -12.79 1.39 1.94
CA GLY A 43 -13.87 1.58 2.90
C GLY A 43 -13.55 2.57 4.03
N ASN A 44 -14.20 2.38 5.17
CA ASN A 44 -13.97 3.20 6.36
C ASN A 44 -12.78 2.69 7.22
N ARG A 45 -12.40 3.47 8.24
CA ARG A 45 -11.28 3.14 9.14
C ARG A 45 -11.41 1.80 9.85
N ALA A 46 -12.62 1.36 10.17
CA ALA A 46 -12.84 0.05 10.79
C ALA A 46 -12.57 -1.09 9.79
N GLN A 47 -12.87 -0.88 8.50
CA GLN A 47 -12.52 -1.84 7.45
C GLN A 47 -11.02 -1.92 7.21
N ILE A 48 -10.32 -0.79 7.26
CA ILE A 48 -8.85 -0.75 7.22
C ILE A 48 -8.28 -1.48 8.45
N GLN A 49 -8.85 -1.26 9.64
CA GLN A 49 -8.40 -1.94 10.86
C GLN A 49 -8.57 -3.46 10.75
N MET A 50 -9.68 -3.95 10.22
CA MET A 50 -9.86 -5.39 10.01
C MET A 50 -8.81 -6.00 9.07
N VAL A 51 -8.33 -5.26 8.07
CA VAL A 51 -7.24 -5.73 7.18
C VAL A 51 -5.92 -5.80 7.93
N MET A 52 -5.66 -4.85 8.84
CA MET A 52 -4.48 -4.87 9.71
C MET A 52 -4.53 -6.03 10.70
N ASP A 53 -5.65 -6.18 11.41
CA ASP A 53 -5.84 -7.22 12.42
C ASP A 53 -5.82 -8.64 11.82
N ALA A 54 -6.05 -8.76 10.51
CA ALA A 54 -5.96 -10.03 9.77
C ALA A 54 -4.57 -10.27 9.13
N ASP A 55 -3.55 -9.47 9.45
CA ASP A 55 -2.18 -9.59 8.94
C ASP A 55 -2.06 -9.60 7.41
N LEU A 56 -2.97 -8.88 6.73
CA LEU A 56 -2.97 -8.83 5.26
C LEU A 56 -1.95 -7.82 4.69
N LEU A 57 -1.49 -6.86 5.48
CA LEU A 57 -0.56 -5.82 5.02
C LEU A 57 0.84 -6.33 4.66
N PRO A 58 1.52 -7.16 5.49
CA PRO A 58 2.87 -7.62 5.15
C PRO A 58 2.93 -8.42 3.83
N PRO A 59 2.00 -9.35 3.54
CA PRO A 59 1.94 -10.02 2.24
C PRO A 59 1.65 -9.06 1.09
N LEU A 60 0.78 -8.06 1.27
CA LEU A 60 0.52 -7.05 0.24
C LEU A 60 1.76 -6.23 -0.10
N ILE A 61 2.54 -5.82 0.90
CA ILE A 61 3.80 -5.08 0.71
C ILE A 61 4.83 -5.96 0.00
N THR A 62 4.90 -7.24 0.37
CA THR A 62 5.77 -8.21 -0.32
C THR A 62 5.37 -8.35 -1.80
N ILE A 63 4.07 -8.54 -2.08
CA ILE A 63 3.53 -8.64 -3.45
C ILE A 63 3.83 -7.38 -4.25
N LEU A 64 3.67 -6.20 -3.64
CA LEU A 64 3.96 -4.90 -4.26
C LEU A 64 5.42 -4.80 -4.74
N GLN A 65 6.34 -5.50 -4.09
CA GLN A 65 7.75 -5.53 -4.42
C GLN A 65 8.10 -6.61 -5.46
N VAL A 66 7.60 -7.84 -5.31
CA VAL A 66 8.14 -9.01 -6.06
C VAL A 66 7.19 -9.62 -7.09
N ALA A 67 5.88 -9.32 -7.07
CA ALA A 67 4.93 -9.99 -7.95
C ALA A 67 4.96 -9.45 -9.38
N GLU A 68 4.19 -10.08 -10.28
CA GLU A 68 4.03 -9.58 -11.63
C GLU A 68 3.35 -8.21 -11.65
N PHE A 69 3.66 -7.40 -12.68
CA PHE A 69 3.17 -6.02 -12.80
C PHE A 69 1.66 -5.87 -12.60
N ARG A 70 0.85 -6.79 -13.14
CA ARG A 70 -0.62 -6.73 -12.99
C ARG A 70 -1.06 -6.91 -11.53
N THR A 71 -0.43 -7.82 -10.80
CA THR A 71 -0.70 -8.09 -9.38
C THR A 71 -0.20 -6.93 -8.50
N ARG A 72 0.98 -6.38 -8.81
CA ARG A 72 1.56 -5.22 -8.11
C ARG A 72 0.65 -4.00 -8.16
N LYS A 73 -0.03 -3.76 -9.28
CA LYS A 73 -0.99 -2.65 -9.41
C LYS A 73 -2.11 -2.74 -8.38
N GLU A 74 -2.70 -3.92 -8.20
CA GLU A 74 -3.79 -4.11 -7.23
C GLU A 74 -3.30 -3.98 -5.79
N ALA A 75 -2.10 -4.49 -5.49
CA ALA A 75 -1.48 -4.28 -4.18
C ALA A 75 -1.20 -2.80 -3.89
N ALA A 76 -0.75 -2.03 -4.90
CA ALA A 76 -0.53 -0.59 -4.77
C ALA A 76 -1.82 0.15 -4.43
N TRP A 77 -2.91 -0.17 -5.12
CA TRP A 77 -4.23 0.38 -4.81
C TRP A 77 -4.65 0.09 -3.38
N ALA A 78 -4.43 -1.12 -2.87
CA ALA A 78 -4.78 -1.46 -1.49
C ALA A 78 -4.01 -0.61 -0.47
N ILE A 79 -2.70 -0.44 -0.64
CA ILE A 79 -1.87 0.38 0.26
C ILE A 79 -2.24 1.87 0.15
N THR A 80 -2.45 2.40 -1.06
CA THR A 80 -2.83 3.81 -1.25
C THR A 80 -4.22 4.10 -0.70
N ASN A 81 -5.18 3.18 -0.82
CA ASN A 81 -6.50 3.34 -0.22
C ASN A 81 -6.43 3.35 1.30
N ALA A 82 -5.66 2.44 1.90
CA ALA A 82 -5.45 2.40 3.34
C ALA A 82 -4.79 3.68 3.88
N THR A 83 -3.81 4.24 3.16
CA THR A 83 -3.19 5.53 3.57
C THR A 83 -4.11 6.74 3.35
N SER A 84 -5.05 6.67 2.41
CA SER A 84 -6.01 7.75 2.14
C SER A 84 -7.12 7.82 3.19
N GLY A 85 -7.65 6.66 3.62
CA GLY A 85 -8.76 6.56 4.58
C GLY A 85 -8.35 6.37 6.04
N GLY A 86 -7.09 6.02 6.29
CA GLY A 86 -6.58 5.64 7.60
C GLY A 86 -6.52 6.77 8.63
N SER A 87 -6.41 6.38 9.89
CA SER A 87 -5.97 7.26 10.99
C SER A 87 -4.45 7.46 10.99
N ALA A 88 -3.94 8.39 11.78
CA ALA A 88 -2.50 8.61 11.94
C ALA A 88 -1.78 7.33 12.41
N GLU A 89 -2.36 6.64 13.38
CA GLU A 89 -1.85 5.39 13.93
C GLU A 89 -1.78 4.28 12.87
N GLN A 90 -2.82 4.17 12.06
CA GLN A 90 -2.91 3.20 10.96
C GLN A 90 -1.87 3.49 9.87
N ILE A 91 -1.70 4.75 9.48
CA ILE A 91 -0.70 5.13 8.48
C ILE A 91 0.71 4.89 9.00
N ARG A 92 1.01 5.25 10.27
CA ARG A 92 2.29 4.94 10.92
C ARG A 92 2.59 3.45 10.85
N HIS A 93 1.63 2.61 11.22
CA HIS A 93 1.79 1.17 11.15
C HIS A 93 2.10 0.67 9.73
N ILE A 94 1.42 1.19 8.70
CA ILE A 94 1.71 0.84 7.29
C ILE A 94 3.15 1.25 6.90
N VAL A 95 3.61 2.41 7.37
CA VAL A 95 4.98 2.88 7.15
C VAL A 95 6.00 1.99 7.86
N ASP A 96 5.75 1.60 9.11
CA ASP A 96 6.61 0.73 9.92
C ASP A 96 6.77 -0.66 9.28
N LEU A 97 5.76 -1.12 8.54
CA LEU A 97 5.83 -2.35 7.73
C LEU A 97 6.66 -2.19 6.44
N GLY A 98 7.19 -1.01 6.15
CA GLY A 98 8.12 -0.78 5.05
C GLY A 98 7.46 -0.47 3.70
N CYS A 99 6.25 0.11 3.67
CA CYS A 99 5.54 0.38 2.41
C CYS A 99 6.22 1.44 1.51
N ILE A 100 7.04 2.33 2.07
CA ILE A 100 7.60 3.50 1.36
C ILE A 100 8.45 3.07 0.17
N LYS A 101 9.39 2.13 0.38
CA LYS A 101 10.31 1.71 -0.67
C LYS A 101 9.60 1.09 -1.87
N PRO A 102 8.68 0.12 -1.70
CA PRO A 102 7.88 -0.40 -2.81
C PRO A 102 7.04 0.67 -3.53
N LEU A 103 6.51 1.67 -2.82
CA LEU A 103 5.79 2.79 -3.46
C LEU A 103 6.73 3.67 -4.29
N CYS A 104 7.93 3.99 -3.78
CA CYS A 104 8.96 4.72 -4.53
C CYS A 104 9.38 3.96 -5.80
N ASP A 105 9.47 2.63 -5.74
CA ASP A 105 9.81 1.80 -6.91
C ASP A 105 8.76 1.84 -8.02
N LEU A 106 7.51 2.15 -7.70
CA LEU A 106 6.48 2.31 -8.73
C LEU A 106 6.63 3.62 -9.52
N LEU A 107 7.31 4.63 -8.96
CA LEU A 107 7.50 5.93 -9.61
C LEU A 107 8.43 5.86 -10.83
N THR A 108 9.21 4.79 -10.98
CA THR A 108 10.10 4.58 -12.13
C THR A 108 9.41 3.88 -13.30
N LEU A 109 8.14 3.50 -13.14
CA LEU A 109 7.38 2.77 -14.16
C LEU A 109 6.75 3.72 -15.19
N MET A 110 6.54 3.23 -16.41
CA MET A 110 5.98 4.02 -17.52
C MET A 110 4.45 4.17 -17.49
N ASP A 111 3.75 3.44 -16.60
CA ASP A 111 2.29 3.49 -16.51
C ASP A 111 1.86 4.69 -15.63
N SER A 112 1.26 5.70 -16.25
CA SER A 112 0.90 6.94 -15.55
C SER A 112 -0.12 6.73 -14.42
N LYS A 113 -0.99 5.72 -14.53
CA LYS A 113 -1.99 5.45 -13.48
C LYS A 113 -1.33 4.90 -12.24
N ILE A 114 -0.37 3.97 -12.40
CA ILE A 114 0.32 3.41 -11.22
C ILE A 114 1.24 4.43 -10.56
N VAL A 115 1.89 5.30 -11.35
CA VAL A 115 2.69 6.41 -10.82
C VAL A 115 1.81 7.35 -10.01
N GLN A 116 0.62 7.71 -10.51
CA GLN A 116 -0.32 8.54 -9.76
C GLN A 116 -0.75 7.87 -8.44
N VAL A 117 -1.09 6.58 -8.46
CA VAL A 117 -1.45 5.83 -7.24
C VAL A 117 -0.31 5.84 -6.21
N ALA A 118 0.93 5.66 -6.66
CA ALA A 118 2.11 5.72 -5.79
C ALA A 118 2.34 7.11 -5.21
N LEU A 119 2.24 8.16 -6.04
CA LEU A 119 2.34 9.56 -5.59
C LEU A 119 1.29 9.89 -4.55
N ASN A 120 0.03 9.50 -4.77
CA ASN A 120 -1.06 9.70 -3.81
C ASN A 120 -0.76 9.02 -2.46
N GLY A 121 -0.24 7.78 -2.48
CA GLY A 121 0.13 7.06 -1.26
C GLY A 121 1.25 7.77 -0.48
N LEU A 122 2.30 8.20 -1.19
CA LEU A 122 3.42 8.94 -0.60
C LEU A 122 3.00 10.33 -0.10
N GLU A 123 2.13 11.03 -0.82
CA GLU A 123 1.59 12.33 -0.39
C GLU A 123 0.80 12.20 0.92
N ASN A 124 -0.03 11.17 1.06
CA ASN A 124 -0.77 10.92 2.30
C ASN A 124 0.17 10.70 3.50
N ILE A 125 1.24 9.94 3.30
CA ILE A 125 2.27 9.70 4.32
C ILE A 125 2.99 11.01 4.68
N LEU A 126 3.42 11.78 3.67
CA LEU A 126 4.06 13.08 3.90
C LEU A 126 3.14 14.06 4.63
N ARG A 127 1.84 14.08 4.28
CA ARG A 127 0.85 14.94 4.95
C ARG A 127 0.69 14.57 6.42
N LEU A 128 0.76 13.28 6.77
CA LEU A 128 0.80 12.86 8.18
C LEU A 128 2.06 13.42 8.87
N GLY A 129 3.23 13.24 8.27
CA GLY A 129 4.48 13.72 8.88
C GLY A 129 4.53 15.23 9.05
N GLU A 130 3.90 15.99 8.15
CA GLU A 130 3.73 17.44 8.28
C GLU A 130 2.85 17.81 9.49
N LEU A 131 1.79 17.04 9.73
CA LEU A 131 0.93 17.22 10.91
C LEU A 131 1.68 16.89 12.20
N GLU A 132 2.50 15.83 12.20
CA GLU A 132 3.33 15.43 13.34
C GLU A 132 4.44 16.45 13.63
N ALA A 133 5.10 16.95 12.58
CA ALA A 133 6.11 18.00 12.65
C ALA A 133 5.56 19.28 13.29
N LYS A 134 4.36 19.72 12.87
CA LYS A 134 3.69 20.90 13.45
C LYS A 134 3.34 20.75 14.92
N ARG A 135 3.04 19.53 15.38
CA ARG A 135 2.72 19.25 16.78
C ARG A 135 3.96 19.09 17.67
N GLY A 136 5.03 18.52 17.11
CA GLY A 136 6.28 18.26 17.83
C GLY A 136 7.37 19.32 17.67
N GLY A 137 7.16 20.35 16.83
CA GLY A 137 8.16 21.38 16.55
C GLY A 137 9.37 20.87 15.76
N GLY A 138 9.17 19.88 14.89
CA GLY A 138 10.25 19.12 14.24
C GLY A 138 10.20 19.11 12.70
N ILE A 139 11.04 18.25 12.12
CA ILE A 139 11.08 17.96 10.68
C ILE A 139 10.13 16.79 10.40
N ASN A 140 9.53 16.76 9.21
CA ASN A 140 8.73 15.64 8.75
C ASN A 140 9.57 14.35 8.69
N PRO A 141 9.26 13.32 9.52
CA PRO A 141 10.10 12.13 9.63
C PRO A 141 10.09 11.27 8.36
N TYR A 142 9.03 11.36 7.55
CA TYR A 142 8.90 10.54 6.35
C TYR A 142 9.63 11.12 5.14
N CYS A 143 10.04 12.40 5.16
CA CYS A 143 10.84 13.00 4.10
C CYS A 143 12.17 12.26 3.92
N ALA A 144 12.91 12.07 5.00
CA ALA A 144 14.21 11.37 4.97
C ALA A 144 14.07 9.92 4.48
N LEU A 145 13.01 9.22 4.92
CA LEU A 145 12.72 7.85 4.50
C LEU A 145 12.43 7.76 2.99
N ILE A 146 11.69 8.72 2.45
CA ILE A 146 11.38 8.79 1.01
C ILE A 146 12.63 9.14 0.19
N GLU A 147 13.45 10.09 0.65
CA GLU A 147 14.70 10.46 -0.02
C GLU A 147 15.67 9.26 -0.09
N GLU A 148 15.85 8.54 1.02
CA GLU A 148 16.68 7.34 1.06
C GLU A 148 16.14 6.23 0.14
N ALA A 149 14.82 6.01 0.17
CA ALA A 149 14.18 4.98 -0.63
C ALA A 149 14.28 5.26 -2.14
N TYR A 150 13.96 6.50 -2.56
CA TYR A 150 13.96 6.91 -3.96
C TYR A 150 15.38 7.05 -4.53
N GLY A 151 16.29 7.60 -3.73
CA GLY A 151 17.71 7.71 -4.09
C GLY A 151 18.30 6.34 -4.41
N LYS A 152 18.09 5.35 -3.53
CA LYS A 152 18.56 3.97 -3.77
C LYS A 152 17.97 3.35 -5.03
N SER A 153 16.69 3.57 -5.34
CA SER A 153 16.03 3.04 -6.54
C SER A 153 16.62 3.57 -7.85
N THR A 154 17.06 4.83 -7.87
CA THR A 154 17.69 5.43 -9.07
C THR A 154 19.11 4.92 -9.31
N TYR A 155 19.86 4.56 -8.25
CA TYR A 155 21.20 3.95 -8.41
C TYR A 155 21.13 2.49 -8.88
N THR A 156 20.19 1.69 -8.38
CA THR A 156 20.05 0.27 -8.79
C THR A 156 19.68 0.13 -10.27
N HIS A 157 18.83 1.00 -10.81
CA HIS A 157 18.49 0.96 -12.24
C HIS A 157 19.68 1.30 -13.16
N LYS A 158 20.67 2.06 -12.68
CA LYS A 158 21.88 2.36 -13.47
C LYS A 158 22.88 1.21 -13.52
N GLN A 159 22.85 0.28 -12.55
CA GLN A 159 23.77 -0.87 -12.52
C GLN A 159 23.26 -2.09 -13.29
N SER A 160 21.99 -2.13 -13.69
CA SER A 160 21.42 -3.24 -14.50
C SER A 160 21.70 -3.13 -16.01
N TRP A 161 22.44 -2.09 -16.44
CA TRP A 161 22.82 -1.84 -17.85
C TRP A 161 24.34 -1.81 -18.06
N VAL A 162 25.11 -2.44 -17.16
CA VAL A 162 26.57 -2.61 -17.30
C VAL A 162 26.89 -4.09 -17.42
#